data_AF-A0A318XIT4-F1
#
_entry.id   AF-A0A318XIT4-F1
#
_cell.length_a   1.000
_cell.length_b   1.000
_cell.length_c   1.000
_cell.angle_alpha   90.00
_cell.angle_beta   90.00
_cell.angle_gamma   90.00
#
_symmetry.space_group_name_H-M   'P 1'
#
loop_
_entity.id
_entity.type
_entity.pdbx_description
1 polymer ?
#
loop_
_entity_poly.entity_id
_entity_poly.type
_entity_poly.pdbx_seq_one_letter_code
_entity_poly.pdbx_strand_id
1 'polypeptide(L)'
;MELQNNLINSEKLNEANALEIVGDKLKPGETLILDIGNNYFHQADKLYDILANNGYYVRKTFVNGRNQLLVSFKDSKHQMY
;
A
#
# COMPACT_ATOMS: atom_id res chain seq x y z
N MET A 1 -13.67 12.51 11.51
CA MET A 1 -13.46 12.20 10.08
C MET A 1 -13.13 10.72 10.03
N GLU A 2 -14.07 9.89 9.58
CA GLU A 2 -13.76 8.48 9.32
C GLU A 2 -12.79 8.44 8.13
N LEU A 3 -11.55 8.03 8.39
CA LEU A 3 -10.64 7.64 7.32
C LEU A 3 -11.30 6.46 6.62
N GLN A 4 -11.86 6.70 5.42
CA GLN A 4 -12.38 5.64 4.56
C GLN A 4 -11.19 4.80 4.10
N ASN A 5 -10.78 3.87 4.95
CA ASN A 5 -9.72 2.91 4.66
C ASN A 5 -10.29 1.92 3.65
N ASN A 6 -10.03 2.15 2.37
CA ASN A 6 -10.31 1.20 1.32
C ASN A 6 -9.34 0.02 1.49
N LEU A 7 -9.79 -1.04 2.16
CA LEU A 7 -9.02 -2.27 2.37
C LEU A 7 -9.09 -3.13 1.09
N ILE A 8 -7.94 -3.45 0.51
CA ILE A 8 -7.85 -4.43 -0.58
C ILE A 8 -7.18 -5.67 -0.02
N ASN A 9 -7.88 -6.81 -0.10
CA ASN A 9 -7.23 -8.10 0.09
C ASN A 9 -6.26 -8.33 -1.07
N SER A 10 -4.97 -8.32 -0.76
CA SER A 10 -3.90 -8.33 -1.76
C SER A 10 -3.39 -9.73 -2.10
N GLU A 11 -4.15 -10.78 -1.77
CA GLU A 11 -3.85 -12.16 -2.20
C GLU A 11 -3.62 -12.30 -3.72
N LYS A 12 -4.23 -11.42 -4.54
CA LYS A 12 -4.04 -11.37 -6.00
C LYS A 12 -3.12 -10.26 -6.49
N LEU A 13 -2.58 -9.44 -5.58
CA LEU A 13 -1.70 -8.31 -5.93
C LEU A 13 -0.27 -8.83 -6.12
N ASN A 14 0.38 -8.43 -7.21
CA ASN A 14 1.76 -8.81 -7.49
C ASN A 14 2.50 -7.65 -8.16
N GLU A 15 3.78 -7.87 -8.43
CA GLU A 15 4.68 -6.87 -9.00
C GLU A 15 4.19 -6.31 -10.35
N ALA A 16 3.45 -7.10 -11.14
CA ALA A 16 3.00 -6.72 -12.46
C ALA A 16 1.71 -5.87 -12.46
N ASN A 17 0.86 -5.98 -11.44
CA ASN A 17 -0.45 -5.30 -11.40
C ASN A 17 -0.60 -4.28 -10.27
N ALA A 18 0.40 -4.15 -9.38
CA ALA A 18 0.31 -3.29 -8.21
C ALA A 18 0.05 -1.82 -8.55
N LEU A 19 0.76 -1.27 -9.54
CA LEU A 19 0.64 0.15 -9.89
C LEU A 19 -0.71 0.49 -10.49
N GLU A 20 -1.22 -0.37 -11.37
CA GLU A 20 -2.55 -0.22 -11.98
C GLU A 20 -3.63 -0.25 -10.92
N ILE A 21 -3.64 -1.27 -10.07
CA ILE A 21 -4.67 -1.44 -9.03
C ILE A 21 -4.63 -0.31 -8.01
N VAL A 22 -3.43 0.10 -7.58
CA VAL A 22 -3.29 1.23 -6.64
C VAL A 22 -3.74 2.52 -7.31
N GLY A 23 -3.33 2.79 -8.55
CA GLY A 23 -3.73 4.00 -9.28
C GLY A 23 -5.23 4.11 -9.51
N ASP A 24 -5.89 3.00 -9.82
CA ASP A 24 -7.34 2.96 -10.05
C ASP A 24 -8.16 3.15 -8.77
N LYS A 25 -7.63 2.72 -7.62
CA LYS A 25 -8.38 2.68 -6.35
C LYS A 25 -8.02 3.77 -5.38
N LEU A 26 -6.79 4.29 -5.43
CA LEU A 26 -6.33 5.32 -4.53
C LEU A 26 -6.81 6.69 -5.01
N LYS A 27 -7.57 7.39 -4.19
CA LYS A 27 -7.98 8.77 -4.46
C LYS A 27 -7.09 9.78 -3.73
N PRO A 28 -6.94 11.01 -4.26
CA PRO A 28 -6.21 12.06 -3.57
C PRO A 28 -6.75 12.31 -2.15
N GLY A 29 -5.86 12.29 -1.15
CA GLY A 29 -6.20 12.50 0.25
C GLY A 29 -6.66 11.25 1.01
N GLU A 30 -6.78 10.10 0.36
CA GLU A 30 -7.09 8.82 1.00
C GLU A 30 -5.82 8.01 1.31
N THR A 31 -5.99 6.99 2.16
CA THR A 31 -4.99 5.96 2.38
C THR A 31 -5.60 4.61 2.03
N LEU A 32 -4.92 3.89 1.15
CA LEU A 32 -5.26 2.55 0.73
C LEU A 32 -4.49 1.55 1.59
N ILE A 33 -5.18 0.53 2.12
CA ILE A 33 -4.54 -0.52 2.91
C ILE A 33 -4.46 -1.78 2.05
N LEU A 34 -3.24 -2.19 1.71
CA LEU A 34 -2.95 -3.45 1.04
C LEU A 34 -2.68 -4.52 2.10
N ASP A 35 -3.62 -5.44 2.28
CA ASP A 35 -3.48 -6.53 3.24
C ASP A 35 -2.79 -7.74 2.60
N ILE A 36 -1.51 -7.94 2.91
CA ILE A 36 -0.63 -8.95 2.31
C ILE A 36 -0.68 -10.22 3.15
N GLY A 37 -1.60 -11.10 2.75
CA GLY A 37 -1.84 -12.37 3.46
C GLY A 37 -0.73 -13.40 3.32
N ASN A 38 0.16 -13.27 2.32
CA ASN A 38 1.21 -14.27 2.06
C ASN A 38 2.60 -13.76 2.48
N ASN A 39 2.98 -14.02 3.73
CA ASN A 39 4.26 -13.59 4.30
C ASN A 39 5.48 -14.41 3.81
N TYR A 40 5.29 -15.45 3.01
CA TYR A 40 6.35 -16.42 2.71
C TYR A 40 7.38 -15.97 1.67
N PHE A 41 7.17 -14.87 0.93
CA PHE A 41 7.95 -14.57 -0.29
C PHE A 41 8.39 -13.12 -0.47
N HIS A 42 8.64 -12.38 0.62
CA HIS A 42 9.08 -10.96 0.54
C HIS A 42 8.15 -10.07 -0.29
N GLN A 43 6.91 -10.51 -0.54
CA GLN A 43 5.97 -9.82 -1.42
C GLN A 43 5.68 -8.40 -0.94
N ALA A 44 5.58 -8.22 0.39
CA ALA A 44 5.43 -6.91 1.00
C ALA A 44 6.62 -5.98 0.74
N ASP A 45 7.84 -6.50 0.74
CA ASP A 45 9.04 -5.69 0.47
C ASP A 45 9.09 -5.29 -1.00
N LYS A 46 8.82 -6.22 -1.91
CA LYS A 46 8.79 -5.91 -3.34
C LYS A 46 7.70 -4.92 -3.72
N LEU A 47 6.50 -5.10 -3.17
CA LEU A 47 5.39 -4.16 -3.38
C LEU A 47 5.71 -2.78 -2.79
N TYR A 48 6.35 -2.74 -1.63
CA TYR A 48 6.85 -1.51 -1.04
C TYR A 48 7.81 -0.80 -2.01
N ASP A 49 8.82 -1.49 -2.51
CA ASP A 49 9.83 -0.91 -3.41
C ASP A 49 9.21 -0.36 -4.69
N ILE A 50 8.31 -1.13 -5.33
CA ILE A 50 7.62 -0.71 -6.55
C ILE A 50 6.80 0.56 -6.29
N LEU A 51 5.99 0.58 -5.25
CA LEU A 51 5.10 1.71 -4.97
C LEU A 51 5.90 2.95 -4.54
N ALA A 52 6.89 2.79 -3.66
CA ALA A 52 7.73 3.89 -3.20
C ALA A 52 8.53 4.53 -4.35
N ASN A 53 9.07 3.70 -5.26
CA ASN A 53 9.82 4.18 -6.43
C ASN A 53 8.93 4.87 -7.49
N ASN A 54 7.61 4.64 -7.46
CA ASN A 54 6.66 5.23 -8.40
C ASN A 54 5.88 6.42 -7.82
N GLY A 55 6.42 7.07 -6.78
CA GLY A 55 5.88 8.33 -6.27
C GLY A 55 4.72 8.20 -5.28
N TYR A 56 4.48 7.00 -4.76
CA TYR A 56 3.57 6.80 -3.63
C TYR A 56 4.32 6.94 -2.30
N TYR A 57 3.63 7.45 -1.28
CA TYR A 57 4.06 7.28 0.09
C TYR A 57 3.58 5.90 0.56
N VAL A 58 4.50 5.10 1.07
CA VAL A 58 4.21 3.73 1.51
C VAL A 58 4.75 3.55 2.91
N ARG A 59 3.92 3.02 3.81
CA ARG A 59 4.31 2.63 5.15
C ARG A 59 4.00 1.16 5.39
N LYS A 60 5.03 0.38 5.70
CA LYS A 60 4.86 -1.02 6.10
C LYS A 60 4.41 -1.11 7.55
N THR A 61 3.44 -1.97 7.81
CA THR A 61 2.94 -2.29 9.15
C THR A 61 2.70 -3.79 9.27
N PHE A 62 2.62 -4.27 10.51
CA PHE A 62 2.33 -5.66 10.80
C PHE A 62 1.19 -5.73 11.81
N VAL A 63 0.05 -6.27 11.39
CA VAL A 63 -1.19 -6.29 12.17
C VAL A 63 -1.75 -7.71 12.15
N ASN A 64 -2.02 -8.27 13.34
CA ASN A 64 -2.61 -9.61 13.50
C ASN A 64 -1.89 -10.72 12.72
N GLY A 65 -0.56 -10.70 12.68
CA GLY A 65 0.23 -11.72 11.99
C GLY A 65 0.39 -11.50 10.48
N ARG A 66 -0.14 -10.40 9.92
CA ARG A 66 -0.14 -10.11 8.49
C ARG A 66 0.63 -8.82 8.20
N ASN A 67 1.41 -8.83 7.12
CA ASN A 67 2.02 -7.61 6.60
C ASN A 67 0.93 -6.76 5.92
N GLN A 68 0.93 -5.46 6.21
CA GLN A 68 0.06 -4.51 5.53
C GLN A 68 0.90 -3.34 5.01
N LEU A 69 0.58 -2.86 3.81
CA LEU A 69 1.13 -1.61 3.29
C LEU A 69 0.04 -0.56 3.30
N LEU A 70 0.29 0.55 4.01
CA LEU A 70 -0.52 1.75 3.91
C LEU A 70 0.07 2.58 2.77
N VAL A 71 -0.75 2.88 1.78
CA VAL A 71 -0.33 3.55 0.55
C VAL A 71 -1.14 4.82 0.39
N SER A 72 -0.47 5.93 0.16
CA SER A 72 -1.10 7.21 -0.17
C SER A 72 -0.30 7.92 -1.25
N PHE A 73 -0.89 8.94 -1.88
CA PHE A 73 -0.13 9.81 -2.77
C PHE A 73 0.94 10.54 -1.96
N LYS A 74 2.15 10.67 -2.51
CA LYS A 74 3.21 11.44 -1.88
C LYS A 74 2.82 12.92 -1.91
N ASP A 75 2.29 13.40 -0.79
CA ASP A 75 2.00 14.82 -0.58
C ASP A 75 3.04 15.46 0.37
N SER A 76 3.01 16.78 0.49
CA SER A 76 3.90 17.54 1.38
C SER A 76 3.68 17.25 2.87
N LYS A 77 2.58 16.59 3.25
CA LYS A 77 2.26 16.26 4.66
C LYS A 77 2.97 14.97 5.09
N HIS A 78 3.18 14.03 4.18
CA HIS A 78 3.83 12.75 4.48
C HIS A 78 5.37 12.81 4.39
N GLN A 79 5.96 13.95 4.00
CA GLN A 79 7.43 14.15 3.99
C GLN A 79 8.02 14.56 5.36
N MET A 80 7.19 14.73 6.40
CA MET A 80 7.63 15.26 7.71
C MET A 80 7.90 14.22 8.80
N TYR A 81 8.07 12.94 8.46
CA TYR A 81 8.45 11.90 9.42
C TYR A 81 9.54 10.98 8.87
#